data_AF-A0A950IBF6-F1
#
_entry.id   AF-A0A950IBF6-F1
#
_cell.length_a   1.000
_cell.length_b   1.000
_cell.length_c   1.000
_cell.angle_alpha   90.00
_cell.angle_beta   90.00
_cell.angle_gamma   90.00
#
_symmetry.space_group_name_H-M   'P 1'
#
loop_
_entity.id
_entity.type
_entity.pdbx_description
1 polymer ?
#
loop_
_entity_poly.entity_id
_entity_poly.type
_entity_poly.pdbx_seq_one_letter_code
_entity_poly.pdbx_strand_id
1 'polypeptide(L)' 'MARLFGLSNLGALFGVCFLSHQVGAFLGAWLGGVALQATGSYQIVWIATVVVGYTAAALNLPIRYRTTVPAPA' A
#
# COMPACT_ATOMS: atom_id res chain seq x y z
N MET A 1 -12.30 -5.29 -2.99
CA MET A 1 -12.38 -5.68 -1.55
C MET A 1 -13.69 -6.38 -1.23
N ALA A 2 -14.87 -5.82 -1.56
CA ALA A 2 -16.17 -6.42 -1.24
C ALA A 2 -16.40 -7.84 -1.80
N ARG A 3 -15.94 -8.09 -3.04
CA ARG A 3 -16.05 -9.40 -3.69
C ARG A 3 -15.12 -10.47 -3.12
N LEU A 4 -14.08 -10.09 -2.37
CA LEU A 4 -13.07 -11.02 -1.81
C LEU A 4 -13.26 -11.29 -0.31
N PHE A 5 -13.77 -10.33 0.46
CA PHE A 5 -13.82 -10.40 1.93
C PHE A 5 -15.23 -10.36 2.52
N GLY A 6 -16.28 -10.25 1.69
CA GLY A 6 -17.67 -10.12 2.14
C GLY A 6 -17.95 -8.78 2.83
N LEU A 7 -19.22 -8.36 2.84
CA LEU A 7 -19.62 -7.05 3.38
C LEU A 7 -19.36 -6.87 4.88
N SER A 8 -19.35 -7.97 5.66
CA SER A 8 -19.25 -7.93 7.13
C SER A 8 -17.93 -7.36 7.67
N ASN A 9 -16.82 -7.49 6.93
CA ASN A 9 -15.48 -7.08 7.39
C ASN A 9 -14.88 -5.93 6.56
N LEU A 10 -15.63 -5.37 5.60
CA LEU A 10 -15.11 -4.33 4.72
C LEU A 10 -14.70 -3.06 5.44
N GLY A 11 -15.48 -2.63 6.43
CA GLY A 11 -15.19 -1.41 7.19
C GLY A 11 -13.86 -1.52 7.94
N ALA A 12 -13.61 -2.65 8.61
CA ALA A 12 -12.36 -2.88 9.34
C ALA A 12 -11.15 -3.01 8.40
N LEU A 13 -11.28 -3.77 7.31
CA LEU A 13 -10.20 -3.92 6.32
C LEU A 13 -9.86 -2.59 5.64
N PHE A 14 -10.89 -1.80 5.29
CA PHE A 14 -10.69 -0.45 4.75
C PHE A 14 -10.02 0.46 5.79
N GLY A 15 -10.49 0.44 7.04
CA GLY A 15 -9.90 1.22 8.12
C GLY A 15 -8.42 0.90 8.33
N VAL A 16 -8.05 -0.38 8.35
CA VAL A 16 -6.64 -0.80 8.45
C VAL A 16 -5.84 -0.31 7.24
N CYS A 17 -6.35 -0.52 6.02
CA CYS A 17 -5.66 -0.09 4.80
C CYS A 17 -5.45 1.43 4.77
N PHE A 18 -6.47 2.20 5.16
CA PHE A 18 -6.42 3.65 5.22
C PHE A 18 -5.45 4.13 6.30
N LEU A 19 -5.49 3.56 7.50
CA LEU A 19 -4.55 3.89 8.58
C LEU A 19 -3.11 3.62 8.15
N SER A 20 -2.82 2.44 7.57
CA SER A 20 -1.50 2.10 7.04
C SER A 20 -1.04 3.10 5.97
N HIS A 21 -1.94 3.54 5.10
CA HIS A 21 -1.65 4.57 4.11
C HIS A 21 -1.30 5.91 4.76
N GLN A 22 -2.07 6.37 5.75
CA GLN A 22 -1.80 7.63 6.43
C GLN A 22 -0.45 7.62 7.17
N VAL A 23 -0.13 6.52 7.84
CA VAL A 23 1.19 6.34 8.49
C VAL A 23 2.31 6.37 7.45
N GLY A 24 2.15 5.64 6.34
CA GLY A 24 3.13 5.65 5.25
C GLY A 24 3.34 7.03 4.64
N ALA A 25 2.25 7.77 4.37
CA ALA A 25 2.31 9.13 3.82
C ALA A 25 3.00 10.12 4.77
N PHE A 26 2.68 10.04 6.07
CA PHE A 26 3.35 10.85 7.09
C PHE A 26 4.86 10.55 7.14
N LEU A 27 5.23 9.27 7.25
CA LEU A 27 6.63 8.86 7.33
C LEU A 27 7.40 9.22 6.06
N GLY A 28 6.79 9.05 4.87
CA GLY A 28 7.41 9.43 3.60
C GLY A 28 7.72 10.92 3.52
N ALA A 29 6.76 11.79 3.88
CA ALA A 29 6.97 13.23 3.89
C ALA A 29 7.99 13.67 4.96
N TRP A 30 7.88 13.11 6.17
CA TRP A 30 8.77 13.45 7.28
C TRP A 30 10.23 13.02 7.01
N LEU A 31 10.45 11.77 6.59
CA LEU A 31 11.78 11.29 6.19
C LEU A 31 12.30 12.04 4.97
N GLY A 32 11.41 12.51 4.09
CA GLY A 32 11.74 13.42 3.01
C GLY A 32 12.39 14.71 3.50
N GLY A 33 11.77 15.34 4.50
CA GLY A 33 12.30 16.54 5.16
C GLY A 33 13.63 16.28 5.88
N VAL A 34 13.74 15.16 6.62
CA VAL A 34 14.97 14.78 7.33
C VAL A 34 16.12 14.52 6.35
N ALA A 35 15.88 13.78 5.27
CA ALA A 35 16.89 13.50 4.26
C ALA A 35 17.39 14.78 3.58
N LEU A 36 16.48 15.72 3.27
CA LEU A 36 16.86 17.03 2.75
C LEU A 36 17.73 17.81 3.75
N GLN A 37 17.34 17.86 5.03
CA GLN A 37 18.11 18.58 6.04
C GLN A 37 19.51 17.96 6.25
N ALA A 38 19.61 16.63 6.21
CA ALA A 38 20.87 15.92 6.45
C ALA A 38 21.83 15.95 5.25
N THR A 39 21.31 15.91 4.02
CA THR A 39 22.14 15.72 2.81
C THR A 39 22.05 16.85 1.80
N GLY A 40 21.13 17.81 1.98
CA GLY A 40 20.83 18.85 1.00
C GLY A 40 20.18 18.32 -0.29
N SER A 41 19.78 17.04 -0.34
CA SER A 41 19.29 16.38 -1.55
C SER A 41 18.14 15.41 -1.26
N TYR A 42 17.24 15.26 -2.23
CA TYR A 42 16.15 14.29 -2.19
C TYR A 42 16.50 12.92 -2.81
N GLN A 43 17.72 12.74 -3.33
CA GLN A 43 18.11 11.51 -4.04
C GLN A 43 17.85 10.23 -3.24
N ILE A 44 18.15 10.25 -1.94
CA ILE A 44 17.91 9.09 -1.06
C ILE A 44 16.41 8.74 -0.99
N VAL A 45 15.55 9.76 -0.91
CA VAL A 45 14.09 9.60 -0.80
C VAL A 45 13.53 9.06 -2.11
N TRP A 46 14.03 9.53 -3.25
CA TRP A 46 13.62 9.03 -4.55
C TRP A 46 13.97 7.56 -4.73
N ILE A 47 15.21 7.16 -4.41
CA ILE A 47 15.64 5.77 -4.49
C ILE A 47 14.80 4.90 -3.54
N ALA A 48 14.58 5.35 -2.30
CA ALA A 48 13.74 4.62 -1.34
C ALA A 48 12.31 4.44 -1.87
N THR A 49 11.72 5.47 -2.48
CA THR A 49 10.37 5.41 -3.06
C THR A 49 10.30 4.40 -4.20
N VAL A 50 11.31 4.34 -5.06
CA VAL A 50 11.42 3.35 -6.13
C VAL A 50 11.48 1.93 -5.55
N VAL A 51 12.31 1.68 -4.54
CA VAL A 51 12.43 0.36 -3.89
C VAL A 51 11.11 -0.09 -3.27
N VAL A 52 10.41 0.81 -2.55
CA VAL A 52 9.10 0.52 -1.96
C VAL A 52 8.06 0.20 -3.05
N GLY A 53 8.05 0.96 -4.15
CA GLY A 53 7.16 0.73 -5.28
C GLY A 53 7.36 -0.64 -5.93
N TYR A 54 8.62 -1.03 -6.20
CA TYR A 54 8.93 -2.35 -6.74
C TYR A 54 8.56 -3.48 -5.77
N THR A 55 8.82 -3.28 -4.48
CA THR A 55 8.43 -4.25 -3.44
C THR A 55 6.92 -4.44 -3.41
N ALA A 56 6.15 -3.35 -3.45
CA ALA A 56 4.69 -3.39 -3.49
C ALA A 56 4.17 -4.10 -4.75
N ALA A 57 4.76 -3.83 -5.91
CA ALA A 57 4.43 -4.53 -7.15
C ALA A 57 4.71 -6.04 -7.04
N ALA A 58 5.89 -6.42 -6.55
CA ALA A 58 6.29 -7.82 -6.37
C ALA A 58 5.35 -8.57 -5.41
N LEU A 59 4.94 -7.93 -4.31
CA LEU A 59 3.97 -8.50 -3.37
C LEU A 59 2.56 -8.63 -3.95
N ASN A 60 2.22 -7.84 -4.97
CA ASN A 60 0.92 -7.89 -5.63
C ASN A 60 0.84 -9.03 -6.68
N LEU A 61 1.95 -9.33 -7.36
CA LEU A 61 2.01 -10.36 -8.41
C LEU A 61 1.40 -11.73 -8.06
N PRO A 62 1.60 -12.32 -6.85
CA PRO A 62 1.04 -13.63 -6.52
C PRO A 62 -0.46 -13.62 -6.19
N ILE A 63 -1.11 -12.46 -6.13
CA ILE A 63 -2.54 -12.36 -5.75
C ILE A 63 -3.41 -12.99 -6.85
N ARG A 64 -4.07 -14.11 -6.53
CA ARG A 64 -5.02 -14.80 -7.42
C ARG A 64 -6.45 -14.40 -7.04
N TYR A 65 -7.24 -13.96 -8.01
CA TYR A 65 -8.67 -13.73 -7.82
C TYR A 65 -9.44 -15.02 -8.08
N ARG A 66 -10.17 -15.54 -7.08
CA ARG A 66 -11.18 -16.58 -7.33
C ARG A 66 -12.42 -15.90 -7.90
N THR A 67 -12.65 -16.04 -9.20
CA THR A 67 -13.96 -15.80 -9.80
C THR A 67 -14.89 -16.93 -9.38
N THR A 68 -15.71 -16.72 -8.35
CA THR A 68 -16.87 -17.57 -8.10
C THR A 68 -17.87 -17.31 -9.21
N VAL A 69 -17.93 -18.21 -10.20
CA VAL A 69 -19.07 -18.29 -11.11
C VAL A 69 -20.26 -18.78 -10.27
N PRO A 70 -21.39 -18.06 -10.20
CA PRO A 70 -22.57 -18.55 -9.49
C PRO A 70 -23.00 -19.89 -10.10
N ALA A 71 -23.29 -20.88 -9.26
CA ALA A 71 -23.87 -22.14 -9.75
C ALA A 71 -25.23 -21.84 -10.40
N PRO A 72 -25.53 -22.41 -11.58
CA PRO A 72 -26.85 -22.28 -12.18
C PRO A 72 -27.91 -22.89 -11.23
N ALA A 73 -29.05 -22.21 -11.17
CA ALA A 73 -30.19 -22.51 -10.29
C ALA A 73 -30.81 -23.89 -10.56
#